data_AF-H8MJ66-F1
#
_entry.id   AF-H8MJ66-F1
#
_cell.length_a   1.000
_cell.length_b   1.000
_cell.length_c   1.000
_cell.angle_alpha   90.00
_cell.angle_beta   90.00
_cell.angle_gamma   90.00
#
_symmetry.space_group_name_H-M   'P 1'
#
loop_
_entity.id
_entity.type
_entity.pdbx_description
1 polymer ?
#
loop_
_entity_poly.entity_id
_entity_poly.type
_entity_poly.pdbx_seq_one_letter_code
_entity_poly.pdbx_strand_id
1 'polypeptide(L)'
;MTARLLLLLGVCLPFTALAKEPKPRTYDIVIVGGGKTEAEAQAALDKLKPQVLWVRLSTTGFPGVSKSDEYPGLNKGLYIAVLGLCPKGGDTDIKKLMKAVKAYAPGAYSKTIKGQYGDPCPPDSAFLPPDEEEKPLLDRIAKEPTSADAFYAYAAHLKEEGRLGESQAMVDEALRLNPNHAEAQSLTQVLMVLMTD
;
A
#
# COMPACT_ATOMS: atom_id res chain seq x y z
N MET A 1 11.49 -61.37 -38.51
CA MET A 1 11.94 -61.19 -37.10
C MET A 1 10.95 -60.26 -36.43
N THR A 2 10.32 -60.76 -35.38
CA THR A 2 9.23 -60.16 -34.61
C THR A 2 9.72 -59.01 -33.72
N ALA A 3 9.09 -57.84 -33.78
CA ALA A 3 9.21 -56.82 -32.73
C ALA A 3 7.81 -56.46 -32.24
N ARG A 4 7.45 -57.01 -31.08
CA ARG A 4 6.28 -56.63 -30.28
C ARG A 4 6.53 -55.21 -29.74
N LEU A 5 5.73 -54.24 -30.17
CA LEU A 5 5.71 -52.91 -29.56
C LEU A 5 4.58 -52.89 -28.51
N LEU A 6 4.96 -52.95 -27.24
CA LEU A 6 4.07 -52.86 -26.08
C LEU A 6 3.84 -51.38 -25.72
N LEU A 7 2.56 -51.09 -25.45
CA LEU A 7 1.94 -49.91 -24.82
C LEU A 7 2.85 -49.01 -23.97
N LEU A 8 2.57 -47.70 -24.00
CA LEU A 8 2.36 -46.87 -22.80
C LEU A 8 1.48 -45.65 -23.16
N LEU A 9 0.17 -45.76 -22.92
CA LEU A 9 -0.75 -44.63 -22.86
C LEU A 9 -0.45 -43.86 -21.57
N GLY A 10 0.37 -42.82 -21.66
CA GLY A 10 0.61 -41.88 -20.57
C GLY A 10 -0.66 -41.08 -20.29
N VAL A 11 -1.36 -41.42 -19.21
CA VAL A 11 -2.46 -40.60 -18.68
C VAL A 11 -1.82 -39.35 -18.05
N CYS A 12 -1.84 -38.23 -18.77
CA CYS A 12 -1.60 -36.90 -18.18
C CYS A 12 -2.78 -36.56 -17.26
N LEU A 13 -2.64 -36.81 -15.96
CA LEU A 13 -3.50 -36.18 -14.95
C LEU A 13 -2.99 -34.76 -14.70
N PRO A 14 -3.80 -33.70 -14.89
CA PRO A 14 -3.43 -32.37 -14.46
C PRO A 14 -3.54 -32.28 -12.93
N PHE A 15 -2.40 -32.18 -12.26
CA PHE A 15 -2.34 -31.72 -10.87
C PHE A 15 -2.67 -30.22 -10.83
N THR A 16 -3.96 -29.88 -10.84
CA THR A 16 -4.40 -28.57 -10.37
C THR A 16 -4.43 -28.62 -8.85
N ALA A 17 -3.28 -28.36 -8.23
CA ALA A 17 -3.25 -27.99 -6.82
C ALA A 17 -3.99 -26.66 -6.70
N LEU A 18 -5.25 -26.72 -6.27
CA LEU A 18 -6.05 -25.54 -5.96
C LEU A 18 -5.36 -24.83 -4.79
N ALA A 19 -4.61 -23.76 -5.08
CA ALA A 19 -3.98 -22.94 -4.06
C ALA A 19 -5.09 -22.50 -3.09
N LYS A 20 -5.03 -22.98 -1.85
CA LYS A 20 -6.02 -22.68 -0.82
C LYS A 20 -6.02 -21.16 -0.64
N GLU A 21 -7.17 -20.52 -0.84
CA GLU A 21 -7.27 -19.07 -0.68
C GLU A 21 -6.64 -18.64 0.66
N PRO A 22 -5.79 -17.60 0.66
CA PRO A 22 -5.09 -17.18 1.86
C PRO A 22 -6.08 -16.91 2.99
N LYS A 23 -5.79 -17.37 4.21
CA LYS A 23 -6.74 -17.15 5.32
C LYS A 23 -6.93 -15.64 5.56
N PRO A 24 -8.17 -15.18 5.81
CA PRO A 24 -8.42 -13.78 6.15
C PRO A 24 -7.57 -13.35 7.35
N ARG A 25 -6.90 -12.20 7.23
CA ARG A 25 -6.11 -11.59 8.30
C ARG A 25 -6.97 -10.56 9.05
N THR A 26 -6.55 -10.24 10.26
CA THR A 26 -7.17 -9.19 11.07
C THR A 26 -6.44 -7.88 10.79
N TYR A 27 -7.18 -6.80 10.57
CA TYR A 27 -6.66 -5.47 10.31
C TYR A 27 -7.28 -4.45 11.25
N ASP A 28 -6.55 -3.38 11.54
CA ASP A 28 -7.08 -2.11 12.00
C ASP A 28 -7.22 -1.19 10.77
N ILE A 29 -8.46 -0.92 10.34
CA ILE A 29 -8.71 0.11 9.31
C ILE A 29 -8.63 1.49 9.95
N VAL A 30 -7.84 2.40 9.38
CA VAL A 30 -7.66 3.78 9.89
C VAL A 30 -8.55 4.72 9.08
N ILE A 31 -9.51 5.35 9.74
CA ILE A 31 -10.51 6.22 9.12
C ILE A 31 -10.34 7.63 9.67
N VAL A 32 -10.15 8.62 8.78
CA VAL A 32 -9.92 10.03 9.15
C VAL A 32 -11.15 10.92 8.99
N GLY A 33 -12.22 10.38 8.38
CA GLY A 33 -13.49 11.06 8.20
C GLY A 33 -14.46 10.22 7.38
N GLY A 34 -15.64 10.77 7.10
CA GLY A 34 -16.68 10.09 6.32
C GLY A 34 -18.03 10.77 6.46
N GLY A 35 -19.00 10.31 5.68
CA GLY A 35 -20.32 10.90 5.61
C GLY A 35 -21.32 10.08 4.81
N LYS A 36 -22.45 10.69 4.46
CA LYS A 36 -23.48 10.12 3.60
C LYS A 36 -23.13 10.22 2.13
N THR A 37 -22.21 11.12 1.78
CA THR A 37 -21.77 11.38 0.41
C THR A 37 -20.27 11.17 0.26
N GLU A 38 -19.85 10.85 -0.96
CA GLU A 38 -18.43 10.72 -1.31
C GLU A 38 -17.67 12.03 -1.07
N ALA A 39 -18.31 13.16 -1.35
CA ALA A 39 -17.74 14.49 -1.15
C ALA A 39 -17.39 14.78 0.32
N GLU A 40 -18.22 14.35 1.27
CA GLU A 40 -17.92 14.51 2.70
C GLU A 40 -16.69 13.69 3.13
N ALA A 41 -16.55 12.47 2.61
CA ALA A 41 -15.36 11.67 2.84
C ALA A 41 -14.13 12.29 2.18
N GLN A 42 -14.23 12.72 0.92
CA GLN A 42 -13.14 13.35 0.20
C GLN A 42 -12.68 14.64 0.88
N ALA A 43 -13.61 15.45 1.40
CA ALA A 43 -13.28 16.67 2.14
C ALA A 43 -12.41 16.41 3.37
N ALA A 44 -12.52 15.24 4.01
CA ALA A 44 -11.64 14.87 5.11
C ALA A 44 -10.20 14.63 4.66
N LEU A 45 -10.01 13.98 3.49
CA LEU A 45 -8.69 13.80 2.89
C LEU A 45 -8.12 15.12 2.38
N ASP A 46 -8.93 15.95 1.73
CA ASP A 46 -8.52 17.26 1.21
C ASP A 46 -8.07 18.20 2.34
N LYS A 47 -8.74 18.13 3.50
CA LYS A 47 -8.33 18.87 4.69
C LYS A 47 -7.00 18.35 5.26
N LEU A 48 -6.77 17.04 5.23
CA LEU A 48 -5.55 16.43 5.76
C LEU A 48 -4.34 16.70 4.84
N LYS A 49 -4.53 16.59 3.52
CA LYS A 49 -3.49 16.63 2.50
C LYS A 49 -2.47 17.77 2.63
N PRO A 50 -2.84 19.05 2.84
CA PRO A 50 -1.87 20.13 2.95
C PRO A 50 -1.12 20.17 4.29
N GLN A 51 -1.51 19.37 5.28
CA GLN A 51 -0.94 19.40 6.64
C GLN A 51 0.15 18.35 6.86
N VAL A 52 0.31 17.42 5.91
CA VAL A 52 1.17 16.24 6.03
C VAL A 52 1.95 16.02 4.74
N LEU A 53 3.04 15.25 4.83
CA LEU A 53 3.76 14.79 3.65
C LEU A 53 2.95 13.69 2.94
N TRP A 54 1.97 14.11 2.13
CA TRP A 54 0.99 13.22 1.50
C TRP A 54 1.62 12.05 0.73
N VAL A 55 2.77 12.29 0.10
CA VAL A 55 3.53 11.27 -0.62
C VAL A 55 3.95 10.09 0.28
N ARG A 56 4.27 10.32 1.55
CA ARG A 56 4.60 9.24 2.51
C ARG A 56 3.39 8.45 2.99
N LEU A 57 2.19 9.01 2.86
CA LEU A 57 0.96 8.30 3.19
C LEU A 57 0.50 7.42 2.01
N SER A 58 1.00 7.71 0.81
CA SER A 58 0.57 7.06 -0.43
C SER A 58 1.11 5.63 -0.46
N THR A 59 0.22 4.69 -0.18
CA THR A 59 0.42 3.24 -0.32
C THR A 59 -0.52 2.74 -1.42
N THR A 60 -0.37 1.49 -1.85
CA THR A 60 -1.22 0.93 -2.91
C THR A 60 -2.71 1.04 -2.56
N GLY A 61 -3.42 1.95 -3.23
CA GLY A 61 -4.86 2.19 -3.06
C GLY A 61 -5.25 3.11 -1.89
N PHE A 62 -4.31 3.67 -1.12
CA PHE A 62 -4.59 4.53 0.03
C PHE A 62 -3.61 5.72 0.14
N PRO A 63 -3.99 6.86 0.74
CA PRO A 63 -5.31 7.18 1.29
C PRO A 63 -6.37 7.30 0.19
N GLY A 64 -7.61 6.95 0.50
CA GLY A 64 -8.68 6.92 -0.50
C GLY A 64 -10.07 6.97 0.11
N VAL A 65 -11.06 7.26 -0.73
CA VAL A 65 -12.48 7.18 -0.38
C VAL A 65 -13.03 5.85 -0.85
N SER A 66 -13.80 5.19 0.02
CA SER A 66 -14.46 3.92 -0.28
C SER A 66 -15.80 3.83 0.44
N LYS A 67 -16.66 2.89 0.01
CA LYS A 67 -17.90 2.61 0.74
C LYS A 67 -17.62 1.71 1.93
N SER A 68 -18.21 2.01 3.08
CA SER A 68 -18.06 1.19 4.28
C SER A 68 -18.57 -0.25 4.09
N ASP A 69 -19.48 -0.47 3.15
CA ASP A 69 -19.98 -1.78 2.72
C ASP A 69 -18.89 -2.73 2.21
N GLU A 70 -17.78 -2.20 1.71
CA GLU A 70 -16.64 -2.97 1.21
C GLU A 70 -15.83 -3.64 2.34
N TYR A 71 -16.03 -3.22 3.59
CA TYR A 71 -15.25 -3.70 4.74
C TYR A 71 -16.16 -4.41 5.76
N PRO A 72 -16.11 -5.75 5.83
CA PRO A 72 -16.89 -6.51 6.80
C PRO A 72 -16.63 -6.08 8.25
N GLY A 73 -17.70 -5.74 8.96
CA GLY A 73 -17.66 -5.26 10.34
C GLY A 73 -17.89 -3.75 10.50
N LEU A 74 -17.89 -2.97 9.42
CA LEU A 74 -18.28 -1.57 9.44
C LEU A 74 -19.80 -1.35 9.31
N ASN A 75 -20.25 -0.17 9.73
CA ASN A 75 -21.64 0.24 9.53
C ASN A 75 -21.85 0.56 8.06
N LYS A 76 -22.86 -0.06 7.44
CA LYS A 76 -23.16 0.07 6.00
C LYS A 76 -23.75 1.43 5.62
N GLY A 77 -23.66 1.79 4.35
CA GLY A 77 -24.32 2.96 3.77
C GLY A 77 -23.63 4.29 4.08
N LEU A 78 -22.30 4.27 4.26
CA LEU A 78 -21.47 5.46 4.46
C LEU A 78 -20.31 5.47 3.46
N TYR A 79 -19.86 6.67 3.12
CA TYR A 79 -18.56 6.89 2.49
C TYR A 79 -17.53 7.18 3.58
N ILE A 80 -16.36 6.57 3.49
CA ILE A 80 -15.29 6.69 4.48
C ILE A 80 -14.00 7.14 3.82
N ALA A 81 -13.27 8.00 4.51
CA ALA A 81 -11.92 8.44 4.16
C ALA A 81 -10.92 7.54 4.86
N VAL A 82 -10.39 6.57 4.14
CA VAL A 82 -9.49 5.54 4.66
C VAL A 82 -8.06 5.99 4.44
N LEU A 83 -7.28 6.04 5.52
CA LEU A 83 -5.85 6.35 5.45
C LEU A 83 -5.03 5.11 5.08
N GLY A 84 -5.46 3.94 5.53
CA GLY A 84 -4.84 2.65 5.21
C GLY A 84 -5.35 1.53 6.12
N LEU A 85 -4.83 0.33 5.91
CA LEU A 85 -5.21 -0.87 6.67
C LEU A 85 -3.98 -1.54 7.26
N CYS A 86 -3.94 -1.62 8.59
CA CYS A 86 -2.78 -2.13 9.31
C CYS A 86 -3.03 -3.56 9.79
N PRO A 87 -2.34 -4.57 9.26
CA PRO A 87 -2.50 -5.94 9.70
C PRO A 87 -2.04 -6.10 11.15
N LYS A 88 -2.73 -6.95 11.91
CA LYS A 88 -2.28 -7.34 13.24
C LYS A 88 -0.94 -8.08 13.15
N GLY A 89 0.05 -7.56 13.86
CA GLY A 89 1.43 -8.08 13.84
C GLY A 89 2.26 -7.60 12.66
N GLY A 90 1.79 -6.59 11.90
CA GLY A 90 2.64 -5.85 10.95
C GLY A 90 3.60 -4.88 11.66
N ASP A 91 4.44 -4.22 10.87
CA ASP A 91 5.56 -3.42 11.37
C ASP A 91 5.14 -2.11 12.07
N THR A 92 3.99 -1.56 11.67
CA THR A 92 3.53 -0.28 12.20
C THR A 92 2.81 -0.43 13.54
N ASP A 93 3.28 0.28 14.56
CA ASP A 93 2.56 0.43 15.82
C ASP A 93 1.31 1.31 15.62
N ILE A 94 0.15 0.66 15.53
CA ILE A 94 -1.15 1.31 15.36
C ILE A 94 -1.45 2.37 16.43
N LYS A 95 -0.96 2.21 17.67
CA LYS A 95 -1.19 3.20 18.73
C LYS A 95 -0.39 4.47 18.47
N LYS A 96 0.87 4.31 18.04
CA LYS A 96 1.74 5.42 17.65
C LYS A 96 1.17 6.14 16.42
N LEU A 97 0.75 5.38 15.40
CA LEU A 97 0.10 5.91 14.20
C LEU A 97 -1.15 6.71 14.56
N MET A 98 -2.08 6.14 15.35
CA MET A 98 -3.30 6.84 15.74
C MET A 98 -3.05 8.11 16.56
N LYS A 99 -1.98 8.14 17.38
CA LYS A 99 -1.58 9.35 18.10
C LYS A 99 -1.15 10.45 17.14
N ALA A 100 -0.35 10.11 16.12
CA ALA A 100 0.10 11.04 15.10
C ALA A 100 -1.07 11.54 14.23
N VAL A 101 -1.89 10.62 13.72
CA VAL A 101 -3.07 10.94 12.89
C VAL A 101 -4.02 11.90 13.62
N LYS A 102 -4.28 11.66 14.90
CA LYS A 102 -5.20 12.51 15.70
C LYS A 102 -4.72 13.94 15.92
N ALA A 103 -3.43 14.22 15.77
CA ALA A 103 -2.91 15.58 15.81
C ALA A 103 -3.41 16.43 14.63
N TYR A 104 -3.67 15.80 13.48
CA TYR A 104 -4.12 16.46 12.24
C TYR A 104 -5.60 16.21 11.94
N ALA A 105 -6.13 15.07 12.36
CA ALA A 105 -7.52 14.66 12.21
C ALA A 105 -8.08 14.17 13.57
N PRO A 106 -8.54 15.08 14.46
CA PRO A 106 -9.00 14.70 15.81
C PRO A 106 -10.15 13.69 15.84
N GLY A 107 -10.98 13.66 14.79
CA GLY A 107 -12.07 12.70 14.63
C GLY A 107 -11.64 11.33 14.09
N ALA A 108 -10.35 11.13 13.80
CA ALA A 108 -9.86 9.86 13.27
C ALA A 108 -9.99 8.73 14.30
N TYR A 109 -10.37 7.56 13.81
CA TYR A 109 -10.49 6.35 14.60
C TYR A 109 -10.01 5.13 13.82
N SER A 110 -9.72 4.04 14.55
CA SER A 110 -9.49 2.75 13.93
C SER A 110 -10.58 1.76 14.33
N LYS A 111 -10.82 0.76 13.48
CA LYS A 111 -11.73 -0.35 13.79
C LYS A 111 -11.15 -1.68 13.33
N THR A 112 -11.31 -2.71 14.15
CA THR A 112 -10.89 -4.06 13.79
C THR A 112 -11.82 -4.64 12.74
N ILE A 113 -11.26 -5.07 11.61
CA ILE A 113 -11.96 -5.79 10.55
C ILE A 113 -11.20 -7.06 10.14
N LYS A 114 -11.85 -7.94 9.38
CA LYS A 114 -11.23 -9.12 8.78
C LYS A 114 -11.33 -9.05 7.27
N GLY A 115 -10.29 -9.51 6.58
CA GLY A 115 -10.28 -9.56 5.13
C GLY A 115 -8.91 -9.92 4.57
N GLN A 116 -8.70 -9.57 3.30
CA GLN A 116 -7.44 -9.76 2.59
C GLN A 116 -7.17 -8.47 1.80
N TYR A 117 -6.30 -7.62 2.31
CA TYR A 117 -6.08 -6.28 1.75
C TYR A 117 -4.61 -5.99 1.41
N GLY A 118 -3.72 -6.98 1.55
CA GLY A 118 -2.26 -6.74 1.52
C GLY A 118 -1.77 -6.12 2.83
N ASP A 119 -0.82 -5.19 2.74
CA ASP A 119 -0.35 -4.37 3.86
C ASP A 119 -0.26 -2.88 3.46
N PRO A 120 -1.40 -2.21 3.21
CA PRO A 120 -1.42 -0.78 2.92
C PRO A 120 -1.46 0.03 4.23
N CYS A 121 -0.63 -0.34 5.21
CA CYS A 121 -0.51 0.43 6.44
C CYS A 121 0.43 1.61 6.17
N PRO A 122 0.02 2.85 6.48
CA PRO A 122 0.93 4.00 6.39
C PRO A 122 2.09 3.79 7.37
N PRO A 123 3.33 4.06 6.95
CA PRO A 123 4.48 3.91 7.83
C PRO A 123 4.40 4.90 8.99
N ASP A 124 5.00 4.58 10.12
CA ASP A 124 5.03 5.48 11.28
C ASP A 124 5.83 6.76 11.01
N SER A 125 6.75 6.72 10.05
CA SER A 125 7.52 7.84 9.49
C SER A 125 6.67 8.85 8.71
N ALA A 126 5.44 8.50 8.31
CA ALA A 126 4.62 9.35 7.45
C ALA A 126 4.25 10.72 8.07
N PHE A 127 4.37 10.84 9.40
CA PHE A 127 4.06 12.07 10.14
C PHE A 127 5.29 12.77 10.70
N LEU A 128 6.49 12.29 10.40
CA LEU A 128 7.74 12.95 10.79
C LEU A 128 8.10 14.05 9.79
N PRO A 129 8.77 15.13 10.21
CA PRO A 129 9.39 16.04 9.26
C PRO A 129 10.45 15.30 8.42
N PRO A 130 10.71 15.72 7.17
CA PRO A 130 11.83 15.19 6.41
C PRO A 130 13.14 15.70 6.97
N ASP A 131 14.17 14.86 6.93
CA ASP A 131 15.53 15.30 7.17
C ASP A 131 16.09 16.05 5.95
N GLU A 132 17.33 16.51 6.08
CA GLU A 132 18.01 17.31 5.06
C GLU A 132 18.29 16.54 3.76
N GLU A 133 18.35 15.21 3.81
CA GLU A 133 18.63 14.34 2.66
C GLU A 133 17.34 13.99 1.91
N GLU A 134 16.26 13.75 2.65
CA GLU A 134 14.96 13.42 2.11
C GLU A 134 14.24 14.66 1.55
N LYS A 135 14.42 15.83 2.18
CA LYS A 135 13.70 17.05 1.82
C LYS A 135 13.81 17.42 0.32
N PRO A 136 15.00 17.45 -0.32
CA PRO A 136 15.13 17.76 -1.74
C PRO A 136 14.36 16.78 -2.65
N LEU A 137 14.26 15.50 -2.27
CA LEU A 137 13.54 14.48 -3.02
C LEU A 137 12.03 14.73 -2.97
N LEU A 138 11.51 15.07 -1.79
CA LEU A 138 10.11 15.44 -1.61
C LEU A 138 9.74 16.74 -2.35
N ASP A 139 10.62 17.74 -2.30
CA ASP A 139 10.43 19.00 -3.02
C ASP A 139 10.40 18.76 -4.54
N ARG A 140 11.20 17.82 -5.05
CA ARG A 140 11.17 17.42 -6.47
C ARG A 140 9.82 16.81 -6.85
N ILE A 141 9.29 15.87 -6.05
CA ILE A 141 7.97 15.27 -6.29
C ILE A 141 6.88 16.34 -6.24
N ALA A 142 6.96 17.29 -5.30
CA ALA A 142 5.99 18.38 -5.20
C ALA A 142 6.01 19.29 -6.44
N LYS A 143 7.19 19.54 -7.01
CA LYS A 143 7.37 20.34 -8.24
C LYS A 143 6.98 19.57 -9.51
N GLU A 144 7.23 18.26 -9.53
CA GLU A 144 7.09 17.38 -10.69
C GLU A 144 6.21 16.16 -10.36
N PRO A 145 4.92 16.34 -10.01
CA PRO A 145 4.07 15.26 -9.49
C PRO A 145 3.70 14.18 -10.51
N THR A 146 4.10 14.34 -11.78
CA THR A 146 3.90 13.36 -12.86
C THR A 146 5.22 12.84 -13.42
N SER A 147 6.33 13.08 -12.72
CA SER A 147 7.68 12.65 -13.13
C SER A 147 8.00 11.30 -12.51
N ALA A 148 8.02 10.25 -13.34
CA ALA A 148 8.40 8.92 -12.90
C ALA A 148 9.81 8.91 -12.28
N ASP A 149 10.74 9.70 -12.84
CA ASP A 149 12.11 9.86 -12.32
C ASP A 149 12.16 10.49 -10.92
N ALA A 150 11.20 11.37 -10.58
CA ALA A 150 11.13 11.97 -9.25
C ALA A 150 10.70 10.94 -8.20
N PHE A 151 9.68 10.13 -8.51
CA PHE A 151 9.26 9.02 -7.66
C PHE A 151 10.34 7.94 -7.55
N TYR A 152 10.99 7.57 -8.65
CA TYR A 152 12.10 6.61 -8.64
C TYR A 152 13.27 7.10 -7.78
N ALA A 153 13.67 8.37 -7.88
CA ALA A 153 14.76 8.91 -7.07
C ALA A 153 14.45 8.82 -5.57
N TYR A 154 13.22 9.12 -5.17
CA TYR A 154 12.80 8.96 -3.79
C TYR A 154 12.73 7.50 -3.36
N ALA A 155 12.24 6.60 -4.24
CA ALA A 155 12.25 5.17 -3.99
C ALA A 155 13.66 4.61 -3.76
N ALA A 156 14.63 5.04 -4.56
CA ALA A 156 16.02 4.61 -4.45
C ALA A 156 16.63 5.03 -3.09
N HIS A 157 16.39 6.26 -2.66
CA HIS A 157 16.80 6.74 -1.33
C HIS A 157 16.13 5.93 -0.20
N LEU A 158 14.81 5.69 -0.28
CA LEU A 158 14.10 4.85 0.70
C LEU A 158 14.66 3.42 0.79
N LYS A 159 15.09 2.86 -0.34
CA LYS A 159 15.76 1.54 -0.37
C LYS A 159 17.09 1.57 0.37
N GLU A 160 17.88 2.63 0.20
CA GLU A 160 19.18 2.81 0.87
C GLU A 160 19.02 2.95 2.39
N GLU A 161 17.95 3.62 2.83
CA GLU A 161 17.55 3.73 4.23
C GLU A 161 16.92 2.44 4.81
N GLY A 162 16.78 1.38 4.01
CA GLY A 162 16.14 0.12 4.42
C GLY A 162 14.62 0.23 4.60
N ARG A 163 13.99 1.34 4.18
CA ARG A 163 12.54 1.58 4.22
C ARG A 163 11.87 0.91 3.03
N LEU A 164 12.02 -0.42 2.91
CA LEU A 164 11.70 -1.20 1.71
C LEU A 164 10.22 -1.12 1.30
N GLY A 165 9.29 -1.17 2.25
CA GLY A 165 7.85 -1.04 1.95
C GLY A 165 7.48 0.33 1.40
N GLU A 166 8.10 1.39 1.91
CA GLU A 166 7.92 2.75 1.39
C GLU A 166 8.56 2.90 0.00
N SER A 167 9.73 2.31 -0.19
CA SER A 167 10.40 2.25 -1.50
C SER A 167 9.51 1.58 -2.54
N GLN A 168 8.89 0.44 -2.22
CA GLN A 168 7.98 -0.27 -3.13
C GLN A 168 6.79 0.61 -3.55
N ALA A 169 6.17 1.34 -2.62
CA ALA A 169 5.06 2.23 -2.95
C ALA A 169 5.47 3.34 -3.94
N MET A 170 6.69 3.88 -3.80
CA MET A 170 7.21 4.90 -4.73
C MET A 170 7.62 4.32 -6.08
N VAL A 171 8.13 3.08 -6.12
CA VAL A 171 8.37 2.35 -7.37
C VAL A 171 7.07 2.08 -8.12
N ASP A 172 6.01 1.66 -7.41
CA ASP A 172 4.70 1.42 -8.00
C ASP A 172 4.15 2.69 -8.67
N GLU A 173 4.31 3.85 -8.02
CA GLU A 173 3.89 5.13 -8.58
C GLU A 173 4.73 5.55 -9.79
N ALA A 174 6.06 5.33 -9.74
CA ALA A 174 6.94 5.56 -10.89
C ALA A 174 6.52 4.70 -12.10
N LEU A 175 6.21 3.41 -11.89
CA LEU A 175 5.78 2.49 -12.93
C LEU A 175 4.35 2.77 -13.42
N ARG A 176 3.48 3.30 -12.56
CA ARG A 176 2.15 3.78 -12.96
C ARG A 176 2.26 4.96 -13.93
N LEU A 177 3.19 5.88 -13.67
CA LEU A 177 3.45 7.05 -14.53
C LEU A 177 4.19 6.68 -15.81
N ASN A 178 5.18 5.79 -15.73
CA ASN A 178 5.93 5.26 -16.86
C ASN A 178 6.19 3.75 -16.69
N PRO A 179 5.34 2.91 -17.31
CA PRO A 179 5.50 1.44 -17.24
C PRO A 179 6.82 0.90 -17.78
N ASN A 180 7.53 1.68 -18.62
CA ASN A 180 8.80 1.30 -19.26
C ASN A 180 10.03 1.90 -18.55
N HIS A 181 9.90 2.47 -17.35
CA HIS A 181 11.04 3.01 -16.61
C HIS A 181 11.97 1.86 -16.16
N ALA A 182 13.12 1.74 -16.82
CA ALA A 182 14.01 0.59 -16.68
C ALA A 182 14.58 0.42 -15.26
N GLU A 183 14.96 1.53 -14.64
CA GLU A 183 15.51 1.56 -13.29
C GLU A 183 14.45 1.23 -12.24
N ALA A 184 13.21 1.71 -12.39
CA ALA A 184 12.11 1.36 -11.50
C ALA A 184 11.78 -0.14 -11.59
N GLN A 185 11.73 -0.72 -12.80
CA GLN A 185 11.55 -2.16 -12.99
C GLN A 185 12.68 -2.98 -12.35
N SER A 186 13.92 -2.52 -12.50
CA SER A 186 15.09 -3.16 -11.89
C SER A 186 15.01 -3.09 -10.37
N LEU A 187 14.59 -1.95 -9.82
CA LEU A 187 14.40 -1.77 -8.39
C LEU A 187 13.27 -2.67 -7.85
N THR A 188 12.18 -2.89 -8.58
CA THR A 188 11.14 -3.88 -8.19
C THR A 188 11.75 -5.27 -7.98
N GLN A 189 12.64 -5.72 -8.87
CA GLN A 189 13.30 -7.02 -8.73
C GLN A 189 14.21 -7.08 -7.51
N VAL A 190 14.94 -6.00 -7.23
CA VAL A 190 15.78 -5.88 -6.04
C VAL A 190 14.94 -5.92 -4.76
N LEU A 191 13.86 -5.13 -4.70
CA LEU A 191 12.95 -5.10 -3.56
C LEU A 191 12.31 -6.46 -3.30
N MET A 192 11.91 -7.18 -4.36
CA MET A 192 11.38 -8.54 -4.23
C MET A 192 12.36 -9.46 -3.51
N VAL A 193 13.66 -9.40 -3.83
CA VAL A 193 14.68 -10.20 -3.14
C VAL A 193 14.86 -9.76 -1.69
N LEU A 194 15.00 -8.45 -1.46
CA LEU A 194 15.25 -7.90 -0.12
C LEU A 194 14.07 -8.09 0.86
N MET A 195 12.85 -8.24 0.35
CA MET A 195 11.64 -8.41 1.15
C MET A 195 11.25 -9.89 1.35
N THR A 196 11.98 -10.84 0.76
CA THR A 196 11.72 -12.28 0.88
C THR A 196 12.62 -13.01 1.88
N ASP A 197 13.57 -12.31 2.52
CA ASP A 197 14.53 -12.87 3.48
C ASP A 197 14.08 -12.75 4.95
#